data_AF-A0A0S7F326-F1
#
_entry.id   AF-A0A0S7F326-F1
#
_cell.length_a   1.000
_cell.length_b   1.000
_cell.length_c   1.000
_cell.angle_alpha   90.00
_cell.angle_beta   90.00
_cell.angle_gamma   90.00
#
_symmetry.space_group_name_H-M   'P 1'
#
loop_
_entity.id
_entity.type
_entity.pdbx_description
1 polymer ?
#
loop_
_entity_poly.entity_id
_entity_poly.type
_entity_poly.pdbx_seq_one_letter_code
_entity_poly.pdbx_strand_id
1 'polypeptide(L)'
;LIQSPALAPLGLVMLKTTSEELACPREDLSVARKDELRKLLLDQVPTVLGLLTGILETYWDKHSVIASTPPPSPTSRESVELLGSLFQGSQYSKLLCQPMAALDNESHQLCCLVLECLAHLFSWIPLSTSITPTLLASIFHFARFGCDLRTKAKTGALISSSSNGPLNPGPVPTTNGEGRNGQQSEVNKADRARLGVLAMTCVNELVSKNCVPMDFEEYLLRMFQQTFFLLQRLTRENNAHTVKSRLQELDESYLEKFTDFLRLFVSVHLRRIESSPQFPIVEFLGLLFKYTFNQPSHEGYFACLDIWSVFLDFLTTKIKSRLTDRESVLNRYKDALVLLLREILNRIQFRFNQAQLEELDDETLDDDQQTEWQRYLRQSLEVVAKVMELLPSHAFSTLFPVLQENLDVYLGLRQFIVTTGSSTYSVKHFSSSLTFI
;
A
#
# COMPACT_ATOMS: atom_id res chain seq x y z
N LEU A 1 -2.22 -31.18 -19.57
CA LEU A 1 -3.49 -30.51 -19.23
C LEU A 1 -3.37 -29.00 -19.35
N ILE A 2 -2.49 -28.37 -18.56
CA ILE A 2 -2.30 -26.91 -18.51
C ILE A 2 -1.99 -26.26 -19.88
N GLN A 3 -1.27 -26.97 -20.77
CA GLN A 3 -0.93 -26.46 -22.11
C GLN A 3 -2.09 -26.47 -23.12
N SER A 4 -3.20 -27.16 -22.82
CA SER A 4 -4.39 -27.18 -23.68
C SER A 4 -5.38 -26.13 -23.17
N PRO A 5 -5.76 -25.11 -23.96
CA PRO A 5 -6.60 -24.00 -23.48
C PRO A 5 -7.90 -24.45 -22.80
N ALA A 6 -8.59 -25.43 -23.38
CA ALA A 6 -9.85 -25.95 -22.84
C ALA A 6 -9.69 -26.72 -21.52
N LEU A 7 -8.51 -27.30 -21.27
CA LEU A 7 -8.22 -28.09 -20.06
C LEU A 7 -7.32 -27.35 -19.09
N ALA A 8 -6.93 -26.11 -19.41
CA ALA A 8 -6.01 -25.33 -18.60
C ALA A 8 -6.56 -25.04 -17.19
N PRO A 9 -7.83 -24.63 -17.00
CA PRO A 9 -8.39 -24.42 -15.68
C PRO A 9 -8.36 -25.69 -14.81
N LEU A 10 -8.78 -26.82 -15.37
CA LEU A 10 -8.75 -28.11 -14.68
C LEU A 10 -7.31 -28.51 -14.32
N GLY A 11 -6.37 -28.34 -15.25
CA GLY A 11 -4.95 -28.60 -15.00
C GLY A 11 -4.37 -27.77 -13.86
N LEU A 12 -4.74 -26.50 -13.76
CA LEU A 12 -4.30 -25.60 -12.68
C LEU A 12 -4.92 -25.99 -11.33
N VAL A 13 -6.21 -26.31 -11.29
CA VAL A 13 -6.86 -26.79 -10.06
C VAL A 13 -6.21 -28.09 -9.56
N MET A 14 -5.94 -29.02 -10.47
CA MET A 14 -5.22 -30.27 -10.13
C MET A 14 -3.81 -29.98 -9.62
N LEU A 15 -3.08 -29.06 -10.26
CA LEU A 15 -1.74 -28.66 -9.82
C LEU A 15 -1.76 -28.03 -8.42
N LYS A 16 -2.70 -27.12 -8.15
CA LYS A 16 -2.88 -26.49 -6.84
C LYS A 16 -3.18 -27.53 -5.76
N THR A 17 -4.17 -28.39 -6.00
CA THR A 17 -4.55 -29.48 -5.09
C THR A 17 -3.37 -30.41 -4.82
N THR A 18 -2.60 -30.73 -5.85
CA THR A 18 -1.38 -31.55 -5.73
C THR A 18 -0.30 -30.83 -4.92
N SER A 19 -0.14 -29.52 -5.10
CA SER A 19 0.78 -28.70 -4.31
C SER A 19 0.39 -28.68 -2.83
N GLU A 20 -0.89 -28.52 -2.51
CA GLU A 20 -1.45 -28.50 -1.15
C GLU A 20 -1.21 -29.83 -0.41
N GLU A 21 -1.57 -30.96 -1.04
CA GLU A 21 -1.43 -32.29 -0.43
C GLU A 21 0.03 -32.73 -0.27
N LEU A 22 0.91 -32.35 -1.22
CA LEU A 22 2.28 -32.83 -1.21
C LEU A 22 3.27 -31.89 -0.51
N ALA A 23 2.92 -30.62 -0.32
CA ALA A 23 3.71 -29.70 0.51
C ALA A 23 3.57 -30.03 2.02
N CYS A 24 2.42 -30.57 2.42
CA CYS A 24 2.15 -31.07 3.77
C CYS A 24 1.78 -32.57 3.73
N PRO A 25 2.73 -33.46 3.42
CA PRO A 25 2.43 -34.88 3.23
C PRO A 25 1.93 -35.50 4.54
N ARG A 26 0.92 -36.38 4.41
CA ARG A 26 0.26 -37.06 5.53
C ARG A 26 1.24 -37.64 6.55
N GLU A 27 0.83 -37.64 7.82
CA GLU A 27 1.68 -38.04 8.95
C GLU A 27 2.12 -39.52 8.90
N ASP A 28 1.35 -40.38 8.22
CA ASP A 28 1.60 -41.81 8.03
C ASP A 28 2.74 -42.13 7.05
N LEU A 29 3.23 -41.15 6.28
CA LEU A 29 4.39 -41.32 5.41
C LEU A 29 5.70 -41.28 6.20
N SER A 30 6.56 -42.29 5.97
CA SER A 30 7.92 -42.31 6.51
C SER A 30 8.72 -41.08 6.06
N VAL A 31 9.62 -40.58 6.91
CA VAL A 31 10.49 -39.42 6.63
C VAL A 31 11.24 -39.56 5.28
N ALA A 32 11.82 -40.72 5.01
CA ALA A 32 12.54 -40.96 3.75
C ALA A 32 11.67 -40.77 2.49
N ARG A 33 10.41 -41.19 2.54
CA ARG A 33 9.45 -40.98 1.43
C ARG A 33 9.02 -39.53 1.31
N LYS A 34 8.89 -38.81 2.43
CA LYS A 34 8.60 -37.37 2.43
C LYS A 34 9.75 -36.60 1.77
N ASP A 35 10.99 -36.95 2.09
CA ASP A 35 12.18 -36.32 1.49
C ASP A 35 12.31 -36.63 0.00
N GLU A 36 12.09 -37.89 -0.40
CA GLU A 36 12.11 -38.30 -1.81
C GLU A 36 11.01 -37.58 -2.61
N LEU A 37 9.78 -37.54 -2.10
CA LEU A 37 8.67 -36.82 -2.71
C LEU A 37 8.98 -35.33 -2.85
N ARG A 38 9.49 -34.70 -1.79
CA ARG A 38 9.88 -33.28 -1.81
C ARG A 38 10.95 -33.03 -2.87
N LYS A 39 11.96 -33.90 -2.97
CA LYS A 39 13.01 -33.79 -3.99
C LYS A 39 12.43 -33.86 -5.41
N LEU A 40 11.59 -34.87 -5.69
CA LEU A 40 10.95 -35.03 -7.00
C LEU A 40 10.07 -33.83 -7.37
N LEU A 41 9.37 -33.25 -6.41
CA LEU A 41 8.57 -32.04 -6.64
C LEU A 41 9.44 -30.83 -6.93
N LEU A 42 10.51 -30.63 -6.17
CA LEU A 42 11.47 -29.55 -6.38
C LEU A 42 12.12 -29.63 -7.78
N ASP A 43 12.40 -30.83 -8.28
CA ASP A 43 12.92 -31.03 -9.64
C ASP A 43 11.94 -30.56 -10.73
N GLN A 44 10.63 -30.58 -10.46
CA GLN A 44 9.60 -30.10 -11.39
C GLN A 44 9.29 -28.61 -11.25
N VAL A 45 9.69 -27.95 -10.15
CA VAL A 45 9.37 -26.53 -9.88
C VAL A 45 9.76 -25.60 -11.03
N PRO A 46 10.96 -25.68 -11.64
CA PRO A 46 11.33 -24.78 -12.75
C PRO A 46 10.37 -24.90 -13.95
N THR A 47 9.97 -26.13 -14.30
CA THR A 47 9.02 -26.37 -15.39
C THR A 47 7.64 -25.84 -15.05
N VAL A 48 7.17 -26.07 -13.82
CA VAL A 48 5.87 -25.56 -13.35
C VAL A 48 5.85 -24.03 -13.35
N LEU A 49 6.85 -23.38 -12.77
CA LEU A 49 6.95 -21.91 -12.76
C LEU A 49 7.06 -21.33 -14.17
N GLY A 50 7.79 -21.98 -15.08
CA GLY A 50 7.87 -21.58 -16.48
C GLY A 50 6.51 -21.62 -17.18
N LEU A 51 5.71 -22.67 -16.96
CA LEU A 51 4.36 -22.78 -17.51
C LEU A 51 3.42 -21.70 -16.95
N LEU A 52 3.43 -21.51 -15.62
CA LEU A 52 2.59 -20.50 -14.96
C LEU A 52 2.97 -19.08 -15.41
N THR A 53 4.27 -18.78 -15.50
CA THR A 53 4.78 -17.50 -16.00
C THR A 53 4.35 -17.29 -17.45
N GLY A 54 4.51 -18.29 -18.31
CA GLY A 54 4.12 -18.22 -19.71
C GLY A 54 2.64 -17.93 -19.90
N ILE A 55 1.75 -18.51 -19.06
CA ILE A 55 0.32 -18.20 -19.10
C ILE A 55 0.09 -16.72 -18.78
N LEU A 56 0.67 -16.19 -17.69
CA LEU A 56 0.55 -14.77 -17.34
C LEU A 56 1.11 -13.87 -18.46
N GLU A 57 2.24 -14.25 -19.06
CA GLU A 57 2.87 -13.49 -20.15
C GLU A 57 2.01 -13.47 -21.41
N THR A 58 1.27 -14.54 -21.74
CA THR A 58 0.37 -14.50 -22.89
C THR A 58 -0.69 -13.40 -22.77
N TYR A 59 -1.12 -13.07 -21.55
CA TYR A 59 -2.08 -11.99 -21.29
C TYR A 59 -1.41 -10.64 -21.03
N TRP A 60 -0.13 -10.61 -20.74
CA TRP A 60 0.66 -9.38 -20.74
C TRP A 60 0.96 -8.91 -22.18
N ASP A 61 1.48 -9.80 -23.02
CA ASP A 61 1.96 -9.47 -24.38
C ASP A 61 0.84 -9.25 -25.40
N LYS A 62 -0.23 -10.06 -25.36
CA LYS A 62 -1.43 -9.82 -26.20
C LYS A 62 -1.99 -8.40 -26.02
N HIS A 63 -1.75 -7.81 -24.85
CA HIS A 63 -2.30 -6.51 -24.49
C HIS A 63 -1.31 -5.35 -24.64
N SER A 64 0.02 -5.61 -24.67
CA SER A 64 1.02 -4.60 -25.08
C SER A 64 0.89 -4.22 -26.56
N VAL A 65 0.45 -5.13 -27.44
CA VAL A 65 0.35 -4.90 -28.90
C VAL A 65 -0.91 -4.11 -29.29
N ILE A 66 -2.03 -4.25 -28.56
CA ILE A 66 -3.30 -3.57 -28.87
C ILE A 66 -3.24 -2.06 -28.56
N ALA A 67 -2.26 -1.61 -27.76
CA ALA A 67 -2.00 -0.19 -27.45
C ALA A 67 -1.15 0.55 -28.52
N SER A 68 -1.00 -0.02 -29.73
CA SER A 68 -0.16 0.54 -30.81
C SER A 68 -0.82 1.66 -31.64
N THR A 69 -1.89 2.29 -31.15
CA THR A 69 -2.39 3.55 -31.73
C THR A 69 -1.70 4.75 -31.05
N PRO A 70 -1.30 5.79 -31.81
CA PRO A 70 -0.46 6.87 -31.29
C PRO A 70 -1.11 7.59 -30.08
N PRO A 71 -0.33 8.02 -29.08
CA PRO A 71 -0.86 8.56 -27.84
C PRO A 71 -1.55 9.92 -28.06
N PRO A 72 -2.66 10.22 -27.36
CA PRO A 72 -3.18 11.59 -27.27
C PRO A 72 -2.18 12.49 -26.53
N SER A 73 -2.18 13.77 -26.90
CA SER A 73 -1.31 14.85 -26.42
C SER A 73 -1.16 14.95 -24.88
N PRO A 74 -0.04 15.49 -24.36
CA PRO A 74 0.37 15.30 -22.97
C PRO A 74 -0.39 16.25 -22.05
N THR A 75 -1.20 15.69 -21.15
CA THR A 75 -1.75 16.42 -19.98
C THR A 75 -1.30 15.81 -18.65
N SER A 76 -0.24 14.98 -18.63
CA SER A 76 0.17 14.22 -17.42
C SER A 76 1.68 14.10 -17.21
N ARG A 77 2.41 15.19 -17.49
CA ARG A 77 3.87 15.21 -17.69
C ARG A 77 4.73 15.00 -16.42
N GLU A 78 4.31 15.48 -15.25
CA GLU A 78 5.21 15.60 -14.09
C GLU A 78 5.53 14.28 -13.34
N SER A 79 4.58 13.35 -13.19
CA SER A 79 4.83 12.10 -12.43
C SER A 79 5.61 11.05 -13.22
N VAL A 80 5.40 11.02 -14.55
CA VAL A 80 6.13 10.14 -15.48
C VAL A 80 7.58 10.62 -15.62
N GLU A 81 7.82 11.92 -15.49
CA GLU A 81 9.16 12.51 -15.43
C GLU A 81 9.91 12.13 -14.15
N LEU A 82 9.28 12.01 -12.98
CA LEU A 82 9.98 11.57 -11.75
C LEU A 82 10.50 10.12 -11.85
N LEU A 83 9.66 9.17 -12.27
CA LEU A 83 10.09 7.77 -12.39
C LEU A 83 11.03 7.57 -13.61
N GLY A 84 10.82 8.33 -14.69
CA GLY A 84 11.72 8.34 -15.85
C GLY A 84 13.06 9.03 -15.62
N SER A 85 13.10 10.05 -14.74
CA SER A 85 14.34 10.78 -14.37
C SER A 85 15.11 10.07 -13.26
N LEU A 86 14.44 9.50 -12.25
CA LEU A 86 15.05 8.73 -11.17
C LEU A 86 15.60 7.39 -11.67
N PHE A 87 14.92 6.75 -12.64
CA PHE A 87 15.33 5.48 -13.22
C PHE A 87 15.70 5.65 -14.70
N GLN A 88 16.83 6.33 -14.96
CA GLN A 88 17.47 6.55 -16.28
C GLN A 88 16.89 5.71 -17.41
N GLY A 89 15.81 6.18 -18.05
CA GLY A 89 15.31 5.69 -19.34
C GLY A 89 15.25 4.18 -19.57
N SER A 90 15.13 3.34 -18.53
CA SER A 90 15.08 1.89 -18.70
C SER A 90 13.82 1.51 -19.47
N GLN A 91 13.91 0.60 -20.44
CA GLN A 91 12.75 0.04 -21.16
C GLN A 91 11.65 -0.46 -20.20
N TYR A 92 12.05 -0.85 -18.99
CA TYR A 92 11.17 -1.28 -17.91
C TYR A 92 10.23 -0.18 -17.39
N SER A 93 10.69 1.08 -17.31
CA SER A 93 9.86 2.23 -16.88
C SER A 93 8.72 2.52 -17.88
N LYS A 94 8.97 2.29 -19.18
CA LYS A 94 7.95 2.43 -20.23
C LYS A 94 6.87 1.35 -20.12
N LEU A 95 7.24 0.10 -19.80
CA LEU A 95 6.30 -1.00 -19.55
C LEU A 95 5.45 -0.76 -18.30
N LEU A 96 6.06 -0.16 -17.26
CA LEU A 96 5.34 0.23 -16.04
C LEU A 96 4.30 1.33 -16.30
N CYS A 97 4.45 2.15 -17.33
CA CYS A 97 3.49 3.24 -17.59
C CYS A 97 2.33 2.85 -18.53
N GLN A 98 2.27 1.62 -19.05
CA GLN A 98 1.23 1.23 -19.99
C GLN A 98 -0.16 1.11 -19.32
N PRO A 99 -1.24 1.59 -20.00
CA PRO A 99 -2.60 1.47 -19.52
C PRO A 99 -3.06 0.00 -19.51
N MET A 100 -3.78 -0.38 -18.47
CA MET A 100 -4.25 -1.75 -18.28
C MET A 100 -5.54 -1.98 -19.07
N ALA A 101 -5.54 -2.97 -19.96
CA ALA A 101 -6.73 -3.37 -20.72
C ALA A 101 -7.67 -4.23 -19.86
N ALA A 102 -8.95 -4.28 -20.25
CA ALA A 102 -9.91 -5.21 -19.66
C ALA A 102 -9.62 -6.64 -20.14
N LEU A 103 -9.62 -7.59 -19.21
CA LEU A 103 -9.54 -9.02 -19.48
C LEU A 103 -10.95 -9.56 -19.75
N ASP A 104 -11.07 -10.52 -20.65
CA ASP A 104 -12.30 -11.32 -20.76
C ASP A 104 -12.44 -12.28 -19.57
N ASN A 105 -13.65 -12.78 -19.34
CA ASN A 105 -13.98 -13.58 -18.16
C ASN A 105 -13.18 -14.89 -18.07
N GLU A 106 -12.89 -15.54 -19.20
CA GLU A 106 -12.12 -16.79 -19.21
C GLU A 106 -10.65 -16.54 -18.83
N SER A 107 -10.05 -15.50 -19.43
CA SER A 107 -8.68 -15.08 -19.11
C SER A 107 -8.53 -14.62 -17.67
N HIS A 108 -9.53 -13.90 -17.14
CA HIS A 108 -9.57 -13.47 -15.74
C HIS A 108 -9.53 -14.67 -14.79
N GLN A 109 -10.43 -15.64 -14.99
CA GLN A 109 -10.48 -16.84 -14.16
C GLN A 109 -9.18 -17.64 -14.23
N LEU A 110 -8.60 -17.76 -15.43
CA LEU A 110 -7.34 -18.46 -15.61
C LEU A 110 -6.18 -17.77 -14.88
N CYS A 111 -6.07 -16.44 -14.96
CA CYS A 111 -5.06 -15.68 -14.23
C CYS A 111 -5.23 -15.80 -12.71
N CYS A 112 -6.47 -15.79 -12.21
CA CYS A 112 -6.75 -16.03 -10.79
C CYS A 112 -6.20 -17.39 -10.34
N LEU A 113 -6.52 -18.47 -11.08
CA LEU A 113 -6.03 -19.82 -10.76
C LEU A 113 -4.50 -19.90 -10.79
N VAL A 114 -3.85 -19.24 -11.75
CA VAL A 114 -2.38 -19.19 -11.82
C VAL A 114 -1.80 -18.47 -10.60
N LEU A 115 -2.33 -17.31 -10.22
CA LEU A 115 -1.84 -16.55 -9.07
C LEU A 115 -2.08 -17.31 -7.75
N GLU A 116 -3.21 -18.00 -7.59
CA GLU A 116 -3.46 -18.88 -6.44
C GLU A 116 -2.44 -20.04 -6.37
N CYS A 117 -2.13 -20.67 -7.53
CA CYS A 117 -1.10 -21.70 -7.60
C CYS A 117 0.28 -21.16 -7.21
N LEU A 118 0.65 -19.98 -7.72
CA LEU A 118 1.93 -19.34 -7.42
C LEU A 118 2.06 -19.00 -5.94
N ALA A 119 1.02 -18.41 -5.33
CA ALA A 119 0.99 -18.11 -3.90
C ALA A 119 1.23 -19.36 -3.06
N HIS A 120 0.52 -20.46 -3.37
CA HIS A 120 0.71 -21.71 -2.63
C HIS A 120 2.12 -22.30 -2.85
N LEU A 121 2.63 -22.31 -4.08
CA LEU A 121 4.00 -22.78 -4.36
C LEU A 121 5.05 -21.98 -3.59
N PHE A 122 4.93 -20.65 -3.54
CA PHE A 122 5.88 -19.78 -2.85
C PHE A 122 5.95 -20.01 -1.35
N SER A 123 4.90 -20.55 -0.74
CA SER A 123 4.88 -20.85 0.69
C SER A 123 5.94 -21.90 1.10
N TRP A 124 6.32 -22.81 0.20
CA TRP A 124 7.16 -23.97 0.54
C TRP A 124 8.40 -24.20 -0.36
N ILE A 125 8.47 -23.63 -1.58
CA ILE A 125 9.64 -23.78 -2.46
C ILE A 125 10.82 -22.89 -2.05
N PRO A 126 12.08 -23.28 -2.36
CA PRO A 126 13.26 -22.43 -2.16
C PRO A 126 13.33 -21.30 -3.20
N LEU A 127 12.79 -20.12 -2.85
CA LEU A 127 12.64 -18.99 -3.79
C LEU A 127 13.96 -18.44 -4.35
N SER A 128 15.07 -18.49 -3.60
CA SER A 128 16.36 -17.94 -4.03
C SER A 128 16.90 -18.56 -5.31
N THR A 129 16.54 -19.81 -5.60
CA THR A 129 16.98 -20.56 -6.79
C THR A 129 15.90 -20.68 -7.86
N SER A 130 14.65 -20.32 -7.55
CA SER A 130 13.49 -20.60 -8.40
C SER A 130 12.83 -19.36 -8.99
N ILE A 131 13.01 -18.18 -8.39
CA ILE A 131 12.41 -16.94 -8.88
C ILE A 131 13.19 -16.38 -10.06
N THR A 132 12.47 -16.12 -11.15
CA THR A 132 13.02 -15.47 -12.35
C THR A 132 12.65 -13.99 -12.40
N PRO A 133 13.50 -13.15 -13.03
CA PRO A 133 13.19 -11.75 -13.28
C PRO A 133 11.88 -11.51 -14.05
N THR A 134 11.49 -12.45 -14.93
CA THR A 134 10.24 -12.38 -15.73
C THR A 134 9.00 -12.68 -14.88
N LEU A 135 9.02 -13.75 -14.09
CA LEU A 135 7.94 -14.08 -13.16
C LEU A 135 7.64 -12.92 -12.21
N LEU A 136 8.69 -12.28 -11.69
CA LEU A 136 8.55 -11.11 -10.83
C LEU A 136 7.83 -9.96 -11.55
N ALA A 137 8.25 -9.65 -12.79
CA ALA A 137 7.63 -8.60 -13.59
C ALA A 137 6.15 -8.91 -13.87
N SER A 138 5.82 -10.15 -14.19
CA SER A 138 4.43 -10.58 -14.44
C SER A 138 3.58 -10.44 -13.17
N ILE A 139 4.04 -10.92 -12.00
CA ILE A 139 3.28 -10.79 -10.75
C ILE A 139 3.03 -9.32 -10.41
N PHE A 140 4.05 -8.46 -10.48
CA PHE A 140 3.87 -7.02 -10.23
C PHE A 140 3.00 -6.34 -11.27
N HIS A 141 3.00 -6.79 -12.52
CA HIS A 141 2.04 -6.31 -13.49
C HIS A 141 0.61 -6.59 -13.01
N PHE A 142 0.32 -7.82 -12.56
CA PHE A 142 -1.01 -8.16 -12.09
C PHE A 142 -1.38 -7.43 -10.78
N ALA A 143 -0.40 -7.17 -9.90
CA ALA A 143 -0.61 -6.37 -8.68
C ALA A 143 -1.13 -4.95 -8.98
N ARG A 144 -0.82 -4.40 -10.16
CA ARG A 144 -1.31 -3.07 -10.57
C ARG A 144 -2.82 -3.02 -10.82
N PHE A 145 -3.48 -4.15 -11.06
CA PHE A 145 -4.94 -4.18 -11.28
C PHE A 145 -5.70 -3.65 -10.06
N GLY A 146 -5.15 -3.83 -8.86
CA GLY A 146 -5.75 -3.29 -7.63
C GLY A 146 -5.68 -1.76 -7.54
N CYS A 147 -4.63 -1.11 -8.07
CA CYS A 147 -4.47 0.36 -8.00
C CYS A 147 -5.29 1.14 -9.06
N ASP A 148 -5.82 0.48 -10.08
CA ASP A 148 -6.40 1.09 -11.29
C ASP A 148 -7.87 0.74 -11.45
N LEU A 149 -8.73 1.21 -10.56
CA LEU A 149 -10.17 0.94 -10.68
C LEU A 149 -10.88 1.85 -11.69
N ARG A 150 -10.17 2.82 -12.27
CA ARG A 150 -10.71 3.73 -13.30
C ARG A 150 -10.81 3.03 -14.66
N THR A 151 -12.00 2.54 -15.00
CA THR A 151 -12.41 2.47 -16.40
C THR A 151 -12.57 3.92 -16.88
N LYS A 152 -11.68 4.41 -17.77
CA LYS A 152 -12.02 5.61 -18.53
C LYS A 152 -13.27 5.29 -19.33
N ALA A 153 -14.43 5.72 -18.85
CA ALA A 153 -15.62 5.82 -19.68
C ALA A 153 -15.20 6.61 -20.92
N LYS A 154 -15.47 6.07 -22.12
CA LYS A 154 -15.38 6.86 -23.35
C LYS A 154 -16.37 8.01 -23.21
N THR A 155 -15.94 9.15 -22.71
CA THR A 155 -16.72 10.39 -22.78
C THR A 155 -16.65 10.88 -24.22
N GLY A 156 -17.45 10.27 -25.09
CA GLY A 156 -17.86 10.87 -26.35
C GLY A 156 -18.88 11.96 -26.04
N ALA A 157 -18.40 13.17 -25.79
CA ALA A 157 -19.19 14.39 -25.90
C ALA A 157 -18.22 15.56 -26.17
N LEU A 158 -17.97 15.83 -27.45
CA LEU A 158 -17.44 17.13 -27.87
C LEU A 158 -18.50 18.17 -27.49
N ILE A 159 -18.20 19.01 -26.51
CA ILE A 159 -18.88 20.31 -26.37
C ILE A 159 -17.86 21.37 -26.73
N SER A 160 -17.90 21.79 -27.98
CA SER A 160 -17.26 23.00 -28.47
C SER A 160 -17.89 24.22 -27.81
N SER A 161 -17.12 24.96 -27.01
CA SER A 161 -17.51 26.28 -26.51
C SER A 161 -17.15 27.35 -27.53
N SER A 162 -18.15 27.92 -28.20
CA SER A 162 -18.09 29.23 -28.87
C SER A 162 -19.37 30.01 -28.59
N SER A 163 -19.19 31.30 -28.35
CA SER A 163 -20.07 32.28 -27.71
C SER A 163 -21.28 32.81 -28.52
N ASN A 164 -22.28 33.28 -27.75
CA ASN A 164 -23.27 34.36 -27.98
C ASN A 164 -24.50 34.15 -28.92
N GLY A 165 -25.71 34.37 -28.35
CA GLY A 165 -26.94 34.80 -29.07
C GLY A 165 -28.25 34.16 -28.56
N PRO A 166 -29.39 34.90 -28.39
CA PRO A 166 -30.49 34.48 -27.50
C PRO A 166 -31.81 34.00 -28.18
N LEU A 167 -32.64 33.31 -27.37
CA LEU A 167 -34.12 33.09 -27.42
C LEU A 167 -34.76 32.16 -28.48
N ASN A 168 -35.24 30.97 -28.06
CA ASN A 168 -36.66 30.55 -28.14
C ASN A 168 -36.93 29.16 -27.47
N PRO A 169 -38.17 28.85 -27.01
CA PRO A 169 -38.48 27.65 -26.23
C PRO A 169 -39.17 26.52 -27.01
N GLY A 170 -38.88 25.26 -26.62
CA GLY A 170 -39.70 24.06 -26.86
C GLY A 170 -38.99 22.90 -27.59
N PRO A 171 -39.53 21.66 -27.57
CA PRO A 171 -40.05 20.89 -26.44
C PRO A 171 -39.17 19.65 -26.14
N VAL A 172 -39.33 19.09 -24.94
CA VAL A 172 -38.68 17.87 -24.43
C VAL A 172 -39.00 16.65 -25.31
N PRO A 173 -38.06 15.69 -25.46
CA PRO A 173 -38.44 14.29 -25.43
C PRO A 173 -37.64 13.52 -24.36
N THR A 174 -38.40 12.99 -23.42
CA THR A 174 -38.07 11.87 -22.52
C THR A 174 -37.74 10.61 -23.32
N THR A 175 -36.75 9.83 -22.89
CA THR A 175 -36.82 8.35 -22.80
C THR A 175 -35.52 7.72 -22.28
N ASN A 176 -35.55 7.34 -21.00
CA ASN A 176 -35.04 6.10 -20.39
C ASN A 176 -33.83 5.39 -21.03
N GLY A 177 -32.67 5.50 -20.36
CA GLY A 177 -31.49 4.68 -20.61
C GLY A 177 -30.64 4.44 -19.35
N GLU A 178 -31.25 4.45 -18.16
CA GLU A 178 -30.54 4.23 -16.89
C GLU A 178 -30.84 2.81 -16.38
N GLY A 179 -29.83 1.93 -16.32
CA GLY A 179 -29.96 0.65 -15.63
C GLY A 179 -28.96 -0.46 -15.99
N ARG A 180 -28.37 -0.46 -17.20
CA ARG A 180 -27.53 -1.59 -17.66
C ARG A 180 -26.02 -1.38 -17.57
N ASN A 181 -25.54 -0.14 -17.58
CA ASN A 181 -24.10 0.17 -17.54
C ASN A 181 -23.50 0.14 -16.12
N GLY A 182 -24.31 0.32 -15.06
CA GLY A 182 -23.82 0.36 -13.68
C GLY A 182 -23.36 -1.01 -13.15
N GLN A 183 -24.18 -2.06 -13.34
CA GLN A 183 -23.85 -3.42 -12.87
C GLN A 183 -22.60 -4.01 -13.52
N GLN A 184 -22.40 -3.78 -14.82
CA GLN A 184 -21.24 -4.34 -15.53
C GLN A 184 -19.94 -3.58 -15.20
N SER A 185 -20.02 -2.31 -14.80
CA SER A 185 -18.87 -1.54 -14.34
C SER A 185 -18.38 -1.99 -12.96
N GLU A 186 -19.31 -2.30 -12.04
CA GLU A 186 -18.98 -2.79 -10.70
C GLU A 186 -18.38 -4.21 -10.71
N VAL A 187 -18.92 -5.13 -11.51
CA VAL A 187 -18.36 -6.49 -11.66
C VAL A 187 -16.92 -6.45 -12.18
N ASN A 188 -16.66 -5.63 -13.20
CA ASN A 188 -15.30 -5.43 -13.73
C ASN A 188 -14.35 -4.80 -12.69
N LYS A 189 -14.86 -4.01 -11.74
CA LYS A 189 -14.08 -3.38 -10.68
C LYS A 189 -13.65 -4.43 -9.65
N ALA A 190 -14.59 -5.25 -9.19
CA ALA A 190 -14.35 -6.37 -8.28
C ALA A 190 -13.39 -7.42 -8.87
N ASP A 191 -13.56 -7.76 -10.14
CA ASP A 191 -12.69 -8.71 -10.84
C ASP A 191 -11.23 -8.22 -10.89
N ARG A 192 -11.02 -6.93 -11.17
CA ARG A 192 -9.68 -6.34 -11.20
C ARG A 192 -9.08 -6.24 -9.80
N ALA A 193 -9.88 -5.88 -8.80
CA ALA A 193 -9.46 -5.91 -7.40
C ALA A 193 -8.98 -7.32 -7.00
N ARG A 194 -9.76 -8.37 -7.31
CA ARG A 194 -9.40 -9.76 -7.00
C ARG A 194 -8.05 -10.18 -7.59
N LEU A 195 -7.78 -9.83 -8.86
CA LEU A 195 -6.47 -10.09 -9.47
C LEU A 195 -5.34 -9.35 -8.74
N GLY A 196 -5.58 -8.09 -8.39
CA GLY A 196 -4.65 -7.29 -7.59
C GLY A 196 -4.34 -7.94 -6.24
N VAL A 197 -5.37 -8.42 -5.52
CA VAL A 197 -5.24 -9.08 -4.21
C VAL A 197 -4.43 -10.37 -4.31
N LEU A 198 -4.75 -11.24 -5.28
CA LEU A 198 -4.03 -12.50 -5.49
C LEU A 198 -2.57 -12.26 -5.86
N ALA A 199 -2.31 -11.28 -6.72
CA ALA A 199 -0.95 -10.90 -7.10
C ALA A 199 -0.17 -10.30 -5.92
N MET A 200 -0.78 -9.41 -5.14
CA MET A 200 -0.16 -8.87 -3.92
C MET A 200 0.11 -9.96 -2.87
N THR A 201 -0.73 -10.98 -2.80
CA THR A 201 -0.47 -12.16 -1.95
C THR A 201 0.81 -12.88 -2.40
N CYS A 202 0.98 -13.11 -3.71
CA CYS A 202 2.23 -13.67 -4.25
C CYS A 202 3.44 -12.78 -3.94
N VAL A 203 3.31 -11.46 -4.06
CA VAL A 203 4.37 -10.50 -3.73
C VAL A 203 4.75 -10.61 -2.25
N ASN A 204 3.79 -10.64 -1.33
CA ASN A 204 4.05 -10.72 0.11
C ASN A 204 4.75 -12.03 0.49
N GLU A 205 4.31 -13.16 -0.05
CA GLU A 205 5.00 -14.45 0.12
C GLU A 205 6.46 -14.34 -0.33
N LEU A 206 6.69 -13.77 -1.51
CA LEU A 206 8.02 -13.61 -2.09
C LEU A 206 8.94 -12.68 -1.27
N VAL A 207 8.41 -11.56 -0.78
CA VAL A 207 9.18 -10.58 0.01
C VAL A 207 9.49 -11.12 1.41
N SER A 208 8.56 -11.85 2.02
CA SER A 208 8.67 -12.38 3.39
C SER A 208 9.77 -13.42 3.57
N LYS A 209 10.11 -14.18 2.52
CA LYS A 209 11.13 -15.25 2.59
C LYS A 209 12.57 -14.74 2.56
N ASN A 210 12.79 -13.42 2.63
CA ASN A 210 14.11 -12.78 2.67
C ASN A 210 15.06 -13.21 1.54
N CYS A 211 14.51 -13.68 0.40
CA CYS A 211 15.28 -14.34 -0.63
C CYS A 211 16.38 -13.44 -1.21
N VAL A 212 17.51 -14.07 -1.54
CA VAL A 212 18.69 -13.45 -2.14
C VAL A 212 18.96 -14.22 -3.45
N PRO A 213 18.37 -13.81 -4.59
CA PRO A 213 18.63 -14.47 -5.86
C PRO A 213 20.09 -14.34 -6.29
N MET A 214 20.53 -15.16 -7.25
CA MET A 214 21.90 -15.13 -7.78
C MET A 214 22.27 -13.73 -8.33
N ASP A 215 21.32 -13.03 -8.97
CA ASP A 215 21.44 -11.62 -9.42
C ASP A 215 20.77 -10.66 -8.43
N PHE A 216 21.25 -10.71 -7.19
CA PHE A 216 20.64 -10.06 -6.04
C PHE A 216 20.37 -8.55 -6.20
N GLU A 217 21.32 -7.82 -6.80
CA GLU A 217 21.25 -6.36 -6.96
C GLU A 217 20.15 -5.96 -7.94
N GLU A 218 20.03 -6.67 -9.07
CA GLU A 218 18.99 -6.42 -10.07
C GLU A 218 17.61 -6.77 -9.53
N TYR A 219 17.51 -7.88 -8.79
CA TYR A 219 16.27 -8.27 -8.12
C TYR A 219 15.79 -7.20 -7.13
N LEU A 220 16.67 -6.74 -6.24
CA LEU A 220 16.34 -5.70 -5.27
C LEU A 220 15.96 -4.38 -5.94
N LEU A 221 16.67 -3.99 -7.00
CA LEU A 221 16.37 -2.77 -7.73
C LEU A 221 14.98 -2.84 -8.38
N ARG A 222 14.64 -3.97 -9.01
CA ARG A 222 13.30 -4.21 -9.59
C ARG A 222 12.21 -4.20 -8.51
N MET A 223 12.43 -4.91 -7.41
CA MET A 223 11.53 -4.90 -6.26
C MET A 223 11.25 -3.48 -5.78
N PHE A 224 12.31 -2.69 -5.57
CA PHE A 224 12.18 -1.29 -5.18
C PHE A 224 11.45 -0.44 -6.21
N GLN A 225 11.80 -0.54 -7.50
CA GLN A 225 11.13 0.19 -8.58
C GLN A 225 9.63 -0.05 -8.57
N GLN A 226 9.23 -1.31 -8.35
CA GLN A 226 7.82 -1.70 -8.26
C GLN A 226 7.16 -1.14 -7.00
N THR A 227 7.83 -1.19 -5.83
CA THR A 227 7.35 -0.56 -4.60
C THR A 227 7.09 0.92 -4.79
N PHE A 228 8.07 1.64 -5.32
CA PHE A 228 8.00 3.07 -5.54
C PHE A 228 6.90 3.41 -6.55
N PHE A 229 6.83 2.66 -7.65
CA PHE A 229 5.80 2.81 -8.66
C PHE A 229 4.40 2.64 -8.08
N LEU A 230 4.11 1.53 -7.39
CA LEU A 230 2.79 1.27 -6.81
C LEU A 230 2.42 2.33 -5.77
N LEU A 231 3.34 2.67 -4.87
CA LEU A 231 3.12 3.69 -3.86
C LEU A 231 2.84 5.06 -4.48
N GLN A 232 3.65 5.48 -5.46
CA GLN A 232 3.45 6.73 -6.19
C GLN A 232 2.12 6.74 -6.93
N ARG A 233 1.66 5.61 -7.47
CA ARG A 233 0.33 5.54 -8.10
C ARG A 233 -0.78 5.80 -7.10
N LEU A 234 -0.70 5.19 -5.92
CA LEU A 234 -1.69 5.34 -4.85
C LEU A 234 -1.71 6.77 -4.30
N THR A 235 -0.54 7.42 -4.22
CA THR A 235 -0.39 8.79 -3.70
C THR A 235 -0.13 9.84 -4.77
N ARG A 236 -0.57 9.58 -6.02
CA ARG A 236 -0.16 10.37 -7.20
C ARG A 236 -0.64 11.81 -7.13
N GLU A 237 -1.80 12.03 -6.53
CA GLU A 237 -2.49 13.30 -6.60
C GLU A 237 -1.91 14.30 -5.59
N ASN A 238 -1.89 15.57 -5.96
CA ASN A 238 -1.24 16.60 -5.15
C ASN A 238 -2.10 17.07 -3.97
N ASN A 239 -3.40 16.76 -3.97
CA ASN A 239 -4.33 17.16 -2.91
C ASN A 239 -4.61 15.98 -1.96
N ALA A 240 -4.51 16.23 -0.65
CA ALA A 240 -4.81 15.24 0.39
C ALA A 240 -6.22 14.64 0.24
N HIS A 241 -7.24 15.47 -0.04
CA HIS A 241 -8.61 14.99 -0.20
C HIS A 241 -8.77 13.98 -1.33
N THR A 242 -8.05 14.18 -2.44
CA THR A 242 -8.18 13.33 -3.61
C THR A 242 -7.38 12.03 -3.43
N VAL A 243 -6.22 12.09 -2.75
CA VAL A 243 -5.51 10.88 -2.29
C VAL A 243 -6.37 10.05 -1.33
N LYS A 244 -7.00 10.67 -0.33
CA LYS A 244 -7.90 9.97 0.60
C LYS A 244 -9.08 9.33 -0.12
N SER A 245 -9.77 10.07 -1.00
CA SER A 245 -10.87 9.54 -1.83
C SER A 245 -10.42 8.35 -2.67
N ARG A 246 -9.22 8.44 -3.26
CA ARG A 246 -8.67 7.34 -4.04
C ARG A 246 -8.43 6.09 -3.20
N LEU A 247 -7.85 6.24 -2.00
CA LEU A 247 -7.60 5.11 -1.12
C LEU A 247 -8.92 4.48 -0.60
N GLN A 248 -9.95 5.30 -0.38
CA GLN A 248 -11.30 4.84 0.00
C GLN A 248 -12.00 4.05 -1.12
N GLU A 249 -11.72 4.35 -2.39
CA GLU A 249 -12.31 3.64 -3.53
C GLU A 249 -11.69 2.25 -3.78
N LEU A 250 -10.54 1.95 -3.16
CA LEU A 250 -9.84 0.69 -3.33
C LEU A 250 -10.51 -0.44 -2.56
N ASP A 251 -10.26 -1.65 -3.02
CA ASP A 251 -10.61 -2.85 -2.28
C ASP A 251 -9.81 -2.91 -0.97
N GLU A 252 -10.49 -3.16 0.14
CA GLU A 252 -9.91 -3.17 1.48
C GLU A 252 -8.84 -4.24 1.62
N SER A 253 -9.10 -5.46 1.13
CA SER A 253 -8.12 -6.55 1.14
C SER A 253 -6.89 -6.21 0.30
N TYR A 254 -7.05 -5.48 -0.81
CA TYR A 254 -5.89 -5.00 -1.57
C TYR A 254 -5.05 -4.01 -0.76
N LEU A 255 -5.70 -3.05 -0.10
CA LEU A 255 -5.02 -2.02 0.69
C LEU A 255 -4.27 -2.63 1.90
N GLU A 256 -4.87 -3.60 2.57
CA GLU A 256 -4.22 -4.40 3.62
C GLU A 256 -2.97 -5.11 3.08
N LYS A 257 -3.11 -5.87 1.99
CA LYS A 257 -1.97 -6.59 1.38
C LYS A 257 -0.86 -5.65 0.91
N PHE A 258 -1.22 -4.47 0.40
CA PHE A 258 -0.24 -3.46 0.02
C PHE A 258 0.47 -2.84 1.24
N THR A 259 -0.24 -2.63 2.35
CA THR A 259 0.37 -2.15 3.59
C THR A 259 1.30 -3.20 4.19
N ASP A 260 0.92 -4.48 4.18
CA ASP A 260 1.78 -5.61 4.54
C ASP A 260 3.05 -5.64 3.69
N PHE A 261 2.91 -5.44 2.37
CA PHE A 261 4.04 -5.36 1.46
C PHE A 261 5.03 -4.26 1.85
N LEU A 262 4.54 -3.05 2.14
CA LEU A 262 5.38 -1.95 2.60
C LEU A 262 6.09 -2.30 3.92
N ARG A 263 5.40 -2.94 4.86
CA ARG A 263 5.98 -3.39 6.13
C ARG A 263 7.09 -4.42 5.92
N LEU A 264 6.86 -5.43 5.08
CA LEU A 264 7.86 -6.43 4.71
C LEU A 264 9.06 -5.79 4.00
N PHE A 265 8.81 -4.87 3.08
CA PHE A 265 9.86 -4.15 2.37
C PHE A 265 10.76 -3.34 3.31
N VAL A 266 10.15 -2.57 4.22
CA VAL A 266 10.88 -1.74 5.20
C VAL A 266 11.64 -2.59 6.22
N SER A 267 11.03 -3.67 6.72
CA SER A 267 11.65 -4.55 7.72
C SER A 267 12.80 -5.39 7.17
N VAL A 268 12.65 -5.92 5.95
CA VAL A 268 13.59 -6.90 5.38
C VAL A 268 14.61 -6.27 4.44
N HIS A 269 14.13 -5.50 3.46
CA HIS A 269 14.90 -5.17 2.26
C HIS A 269 15.49 -3.76 2.31
N LEU A 270 14.87 -2.83 3.04
CA LEU A 270 15.32 -1.44 3.12
C LEU A 270 16.79 -1.32 3.54
N ARG A 271 17.23 -2.11 4.53
CA ARG A 271 18.63 -2.10 5.01
C ARG A 271 19.64 -2.39 3.91
N ARG A 272 19.22 -3.16 2.89
CA ARG A 272 20.07 -3.65 1.82
C ARG A 272 20.21 -2.63 0.69
N ILE A 273 19.20 -1.77 0.50
CA ILE A 273 19.14 -0.80 -0.62
C ILE A 273 19.33 0.65 -0.19
N GLU A 274 19.12 1.00 1.08
CA GLU A 274 19.06 2.40 1.52
C GLU A 274 20.36 3.18 1.23
N SER A 275 21.50 2.50 1.28
CA SER A 275 22.80 3.11 1.01
C SER A 275 23.13 3.17 -0.49
N SER A 276 22.31 2.57 -1.35
CA SER A 276 22.47 2.64 -2.80
C SER A 276 22.13 4.05 -3.31
N PRO A 277 22.96 4.63 -4.19
CA PRO A 277 22.67 5.95 -4.78
C PRO A 277 21.44 5.94 -5.69
N GLN A 278 21.02 4.76 -6.17
CA GLN A 278 19.83 4.60 -7.01
C GLN A 278 18.53 4.59 -6.22
N PHE A 279 18.61 4.57 -4.87
CA PHE A 279 17.45 4.52 -4.00
C PHE A 279 17.13 5.93 -3.43
N PRO A 280 16.15 6.65 -4.01
CA PRO A 280 15.64 7.93 -3.52
C PRO A 280 14.83 7.75 -2.22
N ILE A 281 15.54 7.52 -1.12
CA ILE A 281 14.94 7.28 0.20
C ILE A 281 14.06 8.45 0.67
N VAL A 282 14.46 9.70 0.39
CA VAL A 282 13.73 10.89 0.87
C VAL A 282 12.36 10.95 0.18
N GLU A 283 12.33 10.68 -1.11
CA GLU A 283 11.12 10.59 -1.92
C GLU A 283 10.25 9.42 -1.47
N PHE A 284 10.84 8.25 -1.19
CA PHE A 284 10.11 7.12 -0.63
C PHE A 284 9.43 7.49 0.69
N LEU A 285 10.15 8.14 1.62
CA LEU A 285 9.57 8.59 2.89
C LEU A 285 8.48 9.64 2.68
N GLY A 286 8.63 10.53 1.71
CA GLY A 286 7.59 11.49 1.35
C GLY A 286 6.31 10.82 0.80
N LEU A 287 6.45 9.77 0.00
CA LEU A 287 5.31 8.97 -0.47
C LEU A 287 4.69 8.15 0.67
N LEU A 288 5.51 7.53 1.54
CA LEU A 288 5.04 6.80 2.72
C LEU A 288 4.27 7.73 3.67
N PHE A 289 4.76 8.97 3.86
CA PHE A 289 4.09 10.00 4.65
C PHE A 289 2.71 10.30 4.06
N LYS A 290 2.63 10.59 2.75
CA LYS A 290 1.35 10.83 2.07
C LYS A 290 0.42 9.63 2.20
N TYR A 291 0.93 8.42 2.05
CA TYR A 291 0.14 7.20 2.20
C TYR A 291 -0.40 7.02 3.62
N THR A 292 0.43 7.27 4.63
CA THR A 292 0.09 7.14 6.06
C THR A 292 -1.03 8.09 6.47
N PHE A 293 -0.90 9.38 6.16
CA PHE A 293 -1.83 10.39 6.66
C PHE A 293 -3.10 10.53 5.84
N ASN A 294 -3.19 9.85 4.68
CA ASN A 294 -4.42 9.75 3.89
C ASN A 294 -5.11 8.39 4.01
N GLN A 295 -4.67 7.51 4.93
CA GLN A 295 -5.36 6.25 5.18
C GLN A 295 -6.84 6.48 5.50
N PRO A 296 -7.75 5.64 4.95
CA PRO A 296 -9.18 5.81 5.12
C PRO A 296 -9.68 5.37 6.50
N SER A 297 -8.97 4.45 7.16
CA SER A 297 -9.33 3.85 8.45
C SER A 297 -8.23 4.03 9.49
N HIS A 298 -8.60 3.94 10.77
CA HIS A 298 -7.65 3.98 11.89
C HIS A 298 -6.72 2.76 11.89
N GLU A 299 -7.24 1.57 11.57
CA GLU A 299 -6.42 0.36 11.43
C GLU A 299 -5.34 0.50 10.33
N GLY A 300 -5.70 1.06 9.17
CA GLY A 300 -4.72 1.35 8.11
C GLY A 300 -3.67 2.37 8.56
N TYR A 301 -4.07 3.39 9.31
CA TYR A 301 -3.15 4.36 9.92
C TYR A 301 -2.19 3.70 10.93
N PHE A 302 -2.70 2.85 11.84
CA PHE A 302 -1.89 2.11 12.80
C PHE A 302 -0.90 1.16 12.11
N ALA A 303 -1.35 0.43 11.08
CA ALA A 303 -0.47 -0.39 10.27
C ALA A 303 0.65 0.42 9.60
N CYS A 304 0.39 1.68 9.22
CA CYS A 304 1.44 2.58 8.74
C CYS A 304 2.37 3.08 9.85
N LEU A 305 1.86 3.37 11.04
CA LEU A 305 2.69 3.73 12.20
C LEU A 305 3.65 2.60 12.58
N ASP A 306 3.23 1.34 12.47
CA ASP A 306 4.10 0.18 12.63
C ASP A 306 5.27 0.19 11.64
N ILE A 307 5.02 0.55 10.37
CA ILE A 307 6.06 0.67 9.34
C ILE A 307 7.05 1.77 9.73
N TRP A 308 6.55 2.93 10.19
CA TRP A 308 7.39 4.01 10.71
C TRP A 308 8.22 3.56 11.91
N SER A 309 7.62 2.84 12.86
CA SER A 309 8.31 2.27 14.01
C SER A 309 9.48 1.38 13.60
N VAL A 310 9.27 0.47 12.64
CA VAL A 310 10.34 -0.40 12.10
C VAL A 310 11.45 0.43 11.44
N PHE A 311 11.08 1.46 10.68
CA PHE A 311 12.04 2.38 10.06
C PHE A 311 12.87 3.15 11.10
N LEU A 312 12.23 3.68 12.15
CA LEU A 312 12.89 4.42 13.21
C LEU A 312 13.84 3.53 14.03
N ASP A 313 13.47 2.27 14.26
CA ASP A 313 14.34 1.29 14.92
C ASP A 313 15.57 0.96 14.07
N PHE A 314 15.38 0.84 12.75
CA PHE A 314 16.49 0.72 11.80
C PHE A 314 17.41 1.94 11.86
N LEU A 315 16.87 3.16 11.80
CA LEU A 315 17.65 4.39 11.83
C LEU A 315 18.41 4.54 13.14
N THR A 316 17.76 4.25 14.27
CA THR A 316 18.38 4.23 15.61
C THR A 316 19.56 3.26 15.66
N THR A 317 19.38 2.04 15.15
CA THR A 317 20.44 1.03 15.07
C THR A 317 21.58 1.51 14.18
N LYS A 318 21.28 2.09 13.01
CA LYS A 318 22.26 2.62 12.07
C LYS A 318 23.11 3.73 12.70
N ILE A 319 22.49 4.68 13.38
CA ILE A 319 23.19 5.78 14.07
C ILE A 319 24.08 5.24 15.21
N LYS A 320 23.57 4.31 16.02
CA LYS A 320 24.36 3.67 17.09
C LYS A 320 25.58 2.94 16.54
N SER A 321 25.46 2.32 15.35
CA SER A 321 26.56 1.59 14.70
C SER A 321 27.60 2.48 14.00
N ARG A 322 27.24 3.73 13.63
CA ARG A 322 28.08 4.66 12.86
C ARG A 322 28.23 6.00 13.58
N LEU A 323 28.86 5.98 14.76
CA LEU A 323 28.95 7.16 15.63
C LEU A 323 29.70 8.34 14.99
N THR A 324 30.70 8.10 14.15
CA THR A 324 31.50 9.13 13.48
C THR A 324 30.71 9.93 12.44
N ASP A 325 29.72 9.30 11.80
CA ASP A 325 28.89 9.90 10.74
C ASP A 325 27.46 10.19 11.23
N ARG A 326 27.24 10.17 12.55
CA ARG A 326 25.90 10.32 13.15
C ARG A 326 25.16 11.55 12.63
N GLU A 327 25.84 12.69 12.59
CA GLU A 327 25.23 13.97 12.23
C GLU A 327 24.87 14.02 10.75
N SER A 328 25.72 13.48 9.86
CA SER A 328 25.44 13.44 8.42
C SER A 328 24.27 12.51 8.10
N VAL A 329 24.21 11.34 8.75
CA VAL A 329 23.07 10.41 8.63
C VAL A 329 21.79 11.07 9.14
N LEU A 330 21.80 11.67 10.34
CA LEU A 330 20.62 12.33 10.89
C LEU A 330 20.13 13.49 10.02
N ASN A 331 21.04 14.33 9.53
CA ASN A 331 20.68 15.47 8.67
C ASN A 331 19.97 15.03 7.38
N ARG A 332 20.29 13.84 6.84
CA ARG A 332 19.60 13.29 5.66
C ARG A 332 18.12 12.97 5.92
N TYR A 333 17.77 12.59 7.15
CA TYR A 333 16.41 12.17 7.52
C TYR A 333 15.61 13.25 8.26
N LYS A 334 16.30 14.27 8.74
CA LYS A 334 15.80 15.30 9.64
C LYS A 334 14.45 15.87 9.22
N ASP A 335 14.33 16.36 7.99
CA ASP A 335 13.11 17.06 7.55
C ASP A 335 11.91 16.12 7.50
N ALA A 336 12.10 14.87 7.06
CA ALA A 336 11.06 13.86 7.04
C ALA A 336 10.61 13.49 8.46
N LEU A 337 11.53 13.38 9.42
CA LEU A 337 11.23 13.07 10.82
C LEU A 337 10.52 14.22 11.53
N VAL A 338 10.92 15.47 11.26
CA VAL A 338 10.24 16.66 11.81
C VAL A 338 8.83 16.79 11.25
N LEU A 339 8.64 16.53 9.95
CA LEU A 339 7.30 16.49 9.35
C LEU A 339 6.44 15.39 9.94
N LEU A 340 6.98 14.18 10.12
CA LEU A 340 6.30 13.06 10.75
C LEU A 340 5.84 13.43 12.17
N LEU A 341 6.76 13.96 12.99
CA LEU A 341 6.45 14.41 14.35
C LEU A 341 5.31 15.42 14.36
N ARG A 342 5.41 16.48 13.57
CA ARG A 342 4.41 17.55 13.53
C ARG A 342 3.03 17.02 13.11
N GLU A 343 2.99 16.17 12.08
CA GLU A 343 1.72 15.67 11.57
C GLU A 343 1.05 14.69 12.56
N ILE A 344 1.82 13.82 13.23
CA ILE A 344 1.26 12.96 14.30
C ILE A 344 0.70 13.83 15.43
N LEU A 345 1.40 14.88 15.84
CA LEU A 345 0.91 15.79 16.87
C LEU A 345 -0.37 16.52 16.45
N ASN A 346 -0.47 16.94 15.19
CA ASN A 346 -1.72 17.50 14.67
C ASN A 346 -2.85 16.46 14.71
N ARG A 347 -2.56 15.20 14.38
CA ARG A 347 -3.56 14.12 14.31
C ARG A 347 -4.16 13.71 15.65
N ILE A 348 -3.46 13.93 16.76
CA ILE A 348 -3.92 13.61 18.12
C ILE A 348 -4.57 14.80 18.84
N GLN A 349 -4.53 16.00 18.26
CA GLN A 349 -5.10 17.20 18.87
C GLN A 349 -6.48 17.53 18.28
N PHE A 350 -7.44 17.79 19.15
CA PHE A 350 -8.81 18.16 18.76
C PHE A 350 -8.81 19.42 17.89
N ARG A 351 -7.96 20.41 18.19
CA ARG A 351 -7.90 21.66 17.40
C ARG A 351 -7.65 21.46 15.90
N PHE A 352 -7.01 20.34 15.51
CA PHE A 352 -6.66 20.04 14.12
C PHE A 352 -7.44 18.84 13.55
N ASN A 353 -7.90 17.92 14.39
CA ASN A 353 -8.55 16.68 13.95
C ASN A 353 -9.85 16.36 14.70
N GLN A 354 -10.56 17.38 15.20
CA GLN A 354 -11.78 17.23 16.00
C GLN A 354 -12.76 16.19 15.45
N ALA A 355 -13.11 16.29 14.16
CA ALA A 355 -14.13 15.44 13.56
C ALA A 355 -13.83 13.93 13.63
N GLN A 356 -12.57 13.52 13.52
CA GLN A 356 -12.20 12.09 13.65
C GLN A 356 -12.02 11.69 15.11
N LEU A 357 -11.53 12.62 15.93
CA LEU A 357 -11.24 12.38 17.34
C LEU A 357 -12.52 12.23 18.18
N GLU A 358 -13.61 12.90 17.79
CA GLU A 358 -14.94 12.75 18.41
C GLU A 358 -15.65 11.44 18.05
N GLU A 359 -15.23 10.75 16.98
CA GLU A 359 -15.80 9.46 16.58
C GLU A 359 -15.21 8.28 17.37
N LEU A 360 -14.09 8.49 18.05
CA LEU A 360 -13.40 7.47 18.83
C LEU A 360 -14.10 7.22 20.17
N ASP A 361 -14.34 5.96 20.49
CA ASP A 361 -14.92 5.59 21.78
C ASP A 361 -13.97 5.87 22.96
N ASP A 362 -14.45 6.61 23.96
CA ASP A 362 -13.73 6.96 25.19
C ASP A 362 -14.34 6.33 26.46
N GLU A 363 -15.34 5.43 26.31
CA GLU A 363 -16.03 4.81 27.43
C GLU A 363 -15.78 3.29 27.55
N THR A 364 -15.80 2.55 26.44
CA THR A 364 -15.68 1.09 26.46
C THR A 364 -14.22 0.65 26.47
N LEU A 365 -13.93 -0.40 27.23
CA LEU A 365 -12.58 -0.96 27.35
C LEU A 365 -12.46 -2.21 26.49
N ASP A 366 -11.35 -2.32 25.77
CA ASP A 366 -10.95 -3.53 25.04
C ASP A 366 -10.35 -4.60 25.98
N ASP A 367 -9.89 -5.71 25.41
CA ASP A 367 -9.23 -6.81 26.13
C ASP A 367 -7.94 -6.37 26.87
N ASP A 368 -7.33 -5.25 26.45
CA ASP A 368 -6.12 -4.65 27.04
C ASP A 368 -6.44 -3.58 28.10
N GLN A 369 -7.71 -3.43 28.50
CA GLN A 369 -8.20 -2.42 29.45
C GLN A 369 -7.92 -0.97 29.02
N GLN A 370 -7.99 -0.68 27.71
CA GLN A 370 -7.88 0.67 27.16
C GLN A 370 -9.09 0.98 26.28
N THR A 371 -9.44 2.27 26.19
CA THR A 371 -10.48 2.73 25.25
C THR A 371 -9.91 2.87 23.84
N GLU A 372 -10.78 2.99 22.83
CA GLU A 372 -10.36 3.24 21.45
C GLU A 372 -9.55 4.54 21.36
N TRP A 373 -10.01 5.59 22.04
CA TRP A 373 -9.30 6.86 22.20
C TRP A 373 -7.89 6.67 22.77
N GLN A 374 -7.77 5.92 23.87
CA GLN A 374 -6.49 5.66 24.53
C GLN A 374 -5.53 4.86 23.64
N ARG A 375 -6.05 3.86 22.92
CA ARG A 375 -5.28 3.07 21.96
C ARG A 375 -4.74 3.95 20.83
N TYR A 376 -5.57 4.82 20.26
CA TYR A 376 -5.18 5.76 19.21
C TYR A 376 -4.07 6.71 19.67
N LEU A 377 -4.20 7.30 20.86
CA LEU A 377 -3.19 8.16 21.45
C LEU A 377 -1.88 7.40 21.73
N ARG A 378 -1.95 6.21 22.34
CA ARG A 378 -0.78 5.40 22.65
C ARG A 378 0.02 5.09 21.38
N GLN A 379 -0.63 4.55 20.35
CA GLN A 379 0.05 4.18 19.10
C GLN A 379 0.72 5.37 18.42
N SER A 380 0.05 6.51 18.42
CA SER A 380 0.60 7.76 17.88
C SER A 380 1.83 8.24 18.69
N LEU A 381 1.72 8.22 20.02
CA LEU A 381 2.77 8.71 20.92
C LEU A 381 4.00 7.79 20.97
N GLU A 382 3.87 6.49 20.71
CA GLU A 382 5.00 5.57 20.59
C GLU A 382 5.94 5.98 19.44
N VAL A 383 5.38 6.34 18.29
CA VAL A 383 6.18 6.85 17.15
C VAL A 383 6.79 8.21 17.48
N VAL A 384 6.04 9.11 18.14
CA VAL A 384 6.56 10.39 18.62
C VAL A 384 7.78 10.19 19.54
N ALA A 385 7.70 9.26 20.50
CA ALA A 385 8.79 8.95 21.41
C ALA A 385 10.05 8.49 20.67
N LYS A 386 9.90 7.60 19.68
CA LYS A 386 11.04 7.15 18.84
C LYS A 386 11.66 8.31 18.05
N VAL A 387 10.86 9.24 17.53
CA VAL A 387 11.39 10.44 16.86
C VAL A 387 12.10 11.36 17.86
N MET A 388 11.57 11.52 19.08
CA MET A 388 12.18 12.31 20.15
C MET A 388 13.55 11.75 20.57
N GLU A 389 13.72 10.43 20.62
CA GLU A 389 15.02 9.82 20.89
C GLU A 389 16.07 10.16 19.83
N LEU A 390 15.64 10.29 18.58
CA LEU A 390 16.51 10.63 17.44
C LEU A 390 16.80 12.14 17.33
N LEU A 391 15.79 12.98 17.56
CA LEU A 391 15.82 14.43 17.37
C LEU A 391 15.30 15.22 18.60
N PRO A 392 15.93 15.10 19.78
CA PRO A 392 15.38 15.62 21.04
C PRO A 392 15.20 17.15 21.04
N SER A 393 16.15 17.89 20.49
CA SER A 393 16.07 19.36 20.43
C SER A 393 14.93 19.87 19.56
N HIS A 394 14.76 19.27 18.38
CA HIS A 394 13.68 19.64 17.46
C HIS A 394 12.33 19.24 18.03
N ALA A 395 12.24 18.05 18.61
CA ALA A 395 11.01 17.60 19.20
C ALA A 395 10.58 18.46 20.38
N PHE A 396 11.52 18.89 21.24
CA PHE A 396 11.25 19.86 22.29
C PHE A 396 10.74 21.19 21.72
N SER A 397 11.41 21.74 20.69
CA SER A 397 10.97 22.98 20.04
C SER A 397 9.59 22.89 19.39
N THR A 398 9.15 21.70 18.98
CA THR A 398 7.80 21.46 18.43
C THR A 398 6.76 21.23 19.53
N LEU A 399 7.09 20.44 20.56
CA LEU A 399 6.15 20.05 21.62
C LEU A 399 5.93 21.14 22.67
N PHE A 400 6.99 21.87 23.04
CA PHE A 400 6.93 22.83 24.14
C PHE A 400 5.92 23.96 23.91
N PRO A 401 5.85 24.60 22.72
CA PRO A 401 4.84 25.63 22.46
C PRO A 401 3.41 25.11 22.57
N VAL A 402 3.15 23.89 22.08
CA VAL A 402 1.84 23.24 22.17
C VAL A 402 1.46 23.00 23.64
N LEU A 403 2.38 22.44 24.42
CA LEU A 403 2.15 22.19 25.84
C LEU A 403 1.92 23.50 26.60
N GLN A 404 2.72 24.53 26.31
CA GLN A 404 2.60 25.84 26.95
C GLN A 404 1.21 26.44 26.69
N GLU A 405 0.76 26.47 25.44
CA GLU A 405 -0.57 26.99 25.09
C GLU A 405 -1.69 26.20 25.78
N ASN A 406 -1.60 24.87 25.79
CA ASN A 406 -2.57 24.01 26.49
C ASN A 406 -2.59 24.27 28.00
N LEU A 407 -1.42 24.46 28.62
CA LEU A 407 -1.32 24.81 30.04
C LEU A 407 -1.89 26.19 30.33
N ASP A 408 -1.66 27.18 29.47
CA ASP A 408 -2.20 28.52 29.61
C ASP A 408 -3.74 28.50 29.55
N VAL A 409 -4.32 27.74 28.62
CA VAL A 409 -5.77 27.51 28.55
C VAL A 409 -6.28 26.84 29.83
N TYR A 410 -5.64 25.74 30.27
CA TYR A 410 -6.04 25.02 31.48
C TYR A 410 -5.97 25.88 32.75
N LEU A 411 -4.88 26.63 32.92
CA LEU A 411 -4.73 27.55 34.05
C LEU A 411 -5.73 28.71 33.96
N GLY A 412 -6.06 29.16 32.76
CA GLY A 412 -7.12 30.13 32.50
C GLY A 412 -8.50 29.62 32.90
N LEU A 413 -8.79 28.32 32.76
CA LEU A 413 -10.07 27.73 33.18
C LEU A 413 -10.31 27.81 34.69
N ARG A 414 -9.26 27.94 35.49
CA ARG A 414 -9.36 28.11 36.96
C ARG A 414 -10.27 29.27 37.35
N GLN A 415 -10.32 30.34 36.55
CA GLN A 415 -11.14 31.52 36.85
C GLN A 415 -12.65 31.27 36.73
N PHE A 416 -13.04 30.16 36.09
CA PHE A 416 -14.44 29.76 35.91
C PHE A 416 -14.90 28.66 36.90
N ILE A 417 -14.01 28.20 37.79
CA ILE A 417 -14.37 27.25 38.86
C ILE A 417 -15.13 28.00 39.96
N VAL A 418 -16.46 27.94 39.91
CA VAL A 418 -17.33 28.49 40.96
C VAL A 418 -17.32 27.54 42.17
N THR A 419 -16.79 28.01 43.30
CA THR A 419 -16.87 27.30 44.59
C THR A 419 -18.27 27.46 45.17
N THR A 420 -19.21 26.62 44.76
CA THR A 420 -20.49 26.49 45.46
C THR A 420 -20.32 25.55 46.65
N GLY A 421 -20.55 26.07 47.86
CA GLY A 421 -20.54 25.28 49.08
C GLY A 421 -21.60 24.18 49.04
N SER A 422 -21.23 23.01 49.54
CA SER A 422 -22.00 21.75 49.63
C SER A 422 -21.86 20.77 48.44
N SER A 423 -20.94 19.82 48.66
CA SER A 423 -21.19 18.39 48.51
C SER A 423 -21.81 17.89 47.21
N THR A 424 -21.07 17.92 46.11
CA THR A 424 -20.71 16.76 45.26
C THR A 424 -20.10 17.26 43.97
N TYR A 425 -18.79 17.05 43.81
CA TYR A 425 -18.07 17.43 42.61
C TYR A 425 -18.46 16.48 41.47
N SER A 426 -19.34 16.92 40.58
CA SER A 426 -19.44 16.29 39.26
C SER A 426 -18.37 16.89 38.36
N VAL A 427 -17.15 16.36 38.47
CA VAL A 427 -16.07 16.57 37.48
C VAL A 427 -16.32 15.71 36.22
N LYS A 428 -17.55 15.22 36.01
CA LYS A 428 -17.85 14.29 34.90
C LYS A 428 -17.92 14.95 33.53
N HIS A 429 -18.05 16.27 33.43
CA HIS A 429 -17.98 16.99 32.15
C HIS A 429 -16.69 17.78 31.91
N PHE A 430 -15.78 17.81 32.89
CA PHE A 430 -14.50 18.52 32.76
C PHE A 430 -13.33 17.59 32.42
N SER A 431 -13.45 16.30 32.76
CA SER A 431 -12.43 15.29 32.41
C SER A 431 -12.21 15.21 30.90
N SER A 432 -13.27 15.23 30.10
CA SER A 432 -13.18 15.17 28.64
C SER A 432 -12.55 16.40 28.00
N SER A 433 -12.54 17.56 28.67
CA SER A 433 -11.84 18.77 28.20
C SER A 433 -10.38 18.85 28.65
N LEU A 434 -9.92 17.92 29.50
CA LEU A 434 -8.61 17.96 30.14
C LEU A 434 -7.67 16.82 29.76
N THR A 435 -8.16 15.82 29.05
CA THR A 435 -7.36 14.68 28.61
C THR A 435 -6.45 14.98 27.40
N PHE A 436 -6.08 16.25 27.18
CA PHE A 436 -5.57 16.89 25.95
C PHE A 436 -6.67 17.46 25.04
N ILE A 437 -6.69 18.80 24.96
CA ILE A 437 -6.80 19.52 23.68
C ILE A 437 -5.88 18.88 22.63
#